data_AF-A0A7S1VMG0-F1
#
_entry.id   AF-A0A7S1VMG0-F1
#
_cell.length_a   1.000
_cell.length_b   1.000
_cell.length_c   1.000
_cell.angle_alpha   90.00
_cell.angle_beta   90.00
_cell.angle_gamma   90.00
#
_symmetry.space_group_name_H-M   'P 1'
#
loop_
_entity.id
_entity.type
_entity.pdbx_description
1 polymer ?
#
loop_
_entity_poly.entity_id
_entity_poly.type
_entity_poly.pdbx_seq_one_letter_code
_entity_poly.pdbx_strand_id
1 'polypeptide(L)'
;NLTVHLKNGTVVKTCPAALGYSFAAGTTDGPGEFDFTQGTNTSNMFWNIVSGFLKRPSEEQMECHAPKPILLDSGHLTLPYAWDPSSVPISIFRIMDDDKQQLYILNVPGEFTTMAGRRLREAVRKIIMEEASSSSSTDQVVVE
;
A
#
# COMPACT_ATOMS: atom_id res chain seq x y z
N ASN A 1 2.12 13.37 0.21
CA ASN A 1 1.15 12.59 -0.61
C ASN A 1 1.53 12.67 -2.07
N LEU A 2 1.43 11.55 -2.77
CA LEU A 2 1.80 11.41 -4.18
C LEU A 2 0.56 11.56 -5.06
N THR A 3 0.68 12.33 -6.14
CA THR A 3 -0.35 12.44 -7.18
C THR A 3 -0.06 11.40 -8.27
N VAL A 4 -1.07 10.63 -8.67
CA VAL A 4 -0.97 9.54 -9.64
C VAL A 4 -1.92 9.80 -10.79
N HIS A 5 -1.39 9.76 -12.01
CA HIS A 5 -2.17 9.84 -13.24
C HIS A 5 -2.57 8.42 -13.67
N LEU A 6 -3.88 8.15 -13.71
CA LEU A 6 -4.42 6.86 -14.12
C LEU A 6 -4.58 6.79 -15.64
N LYS A 7 -4.60 5.56 -16.19
CA LYS A 7 -4.73 5.32 -17.64
C LYS A 7 -6.02 5.89 -18.25
N ASN A 8 -7.06 6.08 -17.44
CA ASN A 8 -8.33 6.67 -17.86
C ASN A 8 -8.31 8.22 -17.83
N GLY A 9 -7.16 8.85 -17.61
CA GLY A 9 -7.00 10.31 -17.55
C GLY A 9 -7.36 10.94 -16.20
N THR A 10 -7.88 10.16 -15.25
CA THR A 10 -8.19 10.69 -13.91
C THR A 10 -6.92 10.85 -13.09
N VAL A 11 -6.92 11.87 -12.23
CA VAL A 11 -5.83 12.16 -11.31
C VAL A 11 -6.29 11.84 -9.90
N VAL A 12 -5.56 10.96 -9.23
CA VAL A 12 -5.84 10.55 -7.86
C VAL A 12 -4.64 10.86 -6.97
N LYS A 13 -4.85 10.91 -5.65
CA LYS A 13 -3.81 11.27 -4.67
C LYS A 13 -3.79 10.25 -3.55
N THR A 14 -2.59 9.93 -3.05
CA THR A 14 -2.47 9.08 -1.86
C THR A 14 -2.89 9.83 -0.60
N CYS A 15 -3.38 9.11 0.41
CA CYS A 15 -3.83 9.68 1.68
C CYS A 15 -2.70 9.64 2.73
N PRO A 16 -2.73 10.52 3.75
CA PRO A 16 -1.97 10.31 4.98
C PRO A 16 -2.32 8.96 5.62
N ALA A 17 -1.40 8.34 6.35
CA ALA A 17 -1.61 7.01 6.92
C ALA A 17 -2.81 6.97 7.89
N ALA A 18 -3.57 5.86 7.84
CA ALA A 18 -4.67 5.61 8.77
C ALA A 18 -5.00 4.12 8.79
N LEU A 19 -5.27 3.59 9.99
CA LEU A 19 -5.65 2.20 10.20
C LEU A 19 -7.17 2.11 10.36
N GLY A 20 -7.77 1.14 9.65
CA GLY A 20 -9.23 0.94 9.67
C GLY A 20 -9.70 0.05 10.82
N TYR A 21 -11.01 -0.05 11.04
CA TYR A 21 -11.57 -0.93 12.09
C TYR A 21 -11.12 -2.40 11.95
N SER A 22 -11.06 -2.92 10.73
CA SER A 22 -10.63 -4.30 10.48
C SER A 22 -9.16 -4.57 10.87
N PHE A 23 -8.34 -3.54 11.11
CA PHE A 23 -6.99 -3.72 11.64
C PHE A 23 -7.02 -4.37 13.03
N ALA A 24 -7.95 -3.96 13.89
CA ALA A 24 -8.07 -4.48 15.25
C ALA A 24 -8.70 -5.89 15.29
N ALA A 25 -9.25 -6.39 14.19
CA ALA A 25 -9.79 -7.75 14.09
C ALA A 25 -8.70 -8.83 13.96
N GLY A 26 -7.46 -8.43 13.64
CA GLY A 26 -6.38 -9.36 13.33
C GLY A 26 -6.69 -10.24 12.11
N THR A 27 -6.07 -11.41 12.06
CA THR A 27 -6.27 -12.41 11.00
C THR A 27 -6.65 -13.77 11.60
N THR A 28 -6.88 -14.77 10.76
CA THR A 28 -7.05 -16.15 11.24
C THR A 28 -5.79 -16.74 11.86
N ASP A 29 -4.61 -16.22 11.48
CA ASP A 29 -3.31 -16.66 11.99
C ASP A 29 -2.95 -15.98 13.33
N GLY A 30 -3.68 -14.92 13.69
CA GLY A 30 -3.54 -14.17 14.92
C GLY A 30 -4.77 -13.28 15.12
N PRO A 31 -5.81 -13.77 15.80
CA PRO A 31 -7.04 -13.00 15.97
C PRO A 31 -6.78 -11.77 16.83
N GLY A 32 -7.47 -10.69 16.49
CA GLY A 32 -7.44 -9.47 17.26
C GLY A 32 -8.19 -9.60 18.59
N GLU A 33 -8.02 -8.58 19.43
CA GLU A 33 -8.72 -8.48 20.71
C GLU A 33 -9.98 -7.61 20.53
N PHE A 34 -11.01 -7.80 21.36
CA PHE A 34 -12.24 -6.99 21.42
C PHE A 34 -13.19 -7.05 20.20
N ASP A 35 -13.79 -8.21 19.90
CA ASP A 35 -14.99 -8.40 19.03
C ASP A 35 -15.03 -7.62 17.68
N PHE A 36 -13.86 -7.22 17.17
CA PHE A 36 -13.73 -6.62 15.83
C PHE A 36 -13.77 -7.72 14.78
N THR A 37 -14.41 -7.43 13.64
CA THR A 37 -14.53 -8.38 12.53
C THR A 37 -13.87 -7.83 11.26
N GLN A 38 -13.19 -8.73 10.53
CA GLN A 38 -12.58 -8.39 9.25
C GLN A 38 -13.67 -8.06 8.20
N GLY A 39 -13.37 -7.15 7.27
CA GLY A 39 -14.30 -6.73 6.23
C GLY A 39 -15.34 -5.70 6.68
N THR A 40 -15.20 -5.16 7.89
CA THR A 40 -16.09 -4.12 8.42
C THR A 40 -15.94 -2.81 7.65
N ASN A 41 -17.05 -2.34 7.07
CA ASN A 41 -17.18 -1.05 6.38
C ASN A 41 -17.99 -0.01 7.17
N THR A 42 -18.35 -0.32 8.42
CA THR A 42 -19.11 0.55 9.32
C THR A 42 -18.33 0.82 10.59
N SER A 43 -18.42 2.02 11.15
CA SER A 43 -17.84 2.31 12.46
C SER A 43 -18.88 2.12 13.57
N ASN A 44 -18.44 2.14 14.84
CA ASN A 44 -19.36 2.20 15.97
C ASN A 44 -19.02 3.36 16.92
N MET A 45 -20.03 3.86 17.62
CA MET A 45 -19.90 5.07 18.45
C MET A 45 -18.89 4.90 19.58
N PHE A 46 -18.84 3.70 20.18
CA PHE A 46 -17.93 3.42 21.29
C PHE A 46 -16.47 3.58 20.87
N TRP A 47 -16.05 2.88 19.81
CA TRP A 47 -14.66 2.94 19.35
C TRP A 47 -14.31 4.28 18.70
N ASN A 48 -15.25 4.97 18.07
CA ASN A 48 -15.04 6.34 17.58
C ASN A 48 -14.74 7.33 18.72
N ILE A 49 -15.36 7.16 19.90
CA ILE A 49 -15.05 7.98 21.07
C ILE A 49 -13.65 7.64 21.60
N VAL A 50 -13.36 6.34 21.77
CA VAL A 50 -12.08 5.86 22.31
C VAL A 50 -10.91 6.32 21.44
N SER A 51 -10.98 6.09 20.13
CA SER A 51 -9.92 6.56 19.22
C SER A 51 -9.90 8.08 19.09
N GLY A 52 -11.06 8.73 19.18
CA GLY A 52 -11.19 10.17 19.14
C GLY A 52 -10.50 10.90 20.30
N PHE A 53 -10.23 10.23 21.44
CA PHE A 53 -9.39 10.78 22.50
C PHE A 53 -7.92 10.91 22.10
N LEU A 54 -7.43 10.06 21.19
CA LEU A 54 -6.09 10.20 20.62
C LEU A 54 -6.10 11.27 19.53
N LYS A 55 -6.92 11.05 18.50
CA LYS A 55 -7.10 11.98 17.38
C LYS A 55 -8.37 11.65 16.62
N ARG A 56 -9.22 12.67 16.42
CA ARG A 56 -10.38 12.54 15.52
C ARG A 56 -9.94 12.75 14.07
N PRO A 57 -10.27 11.82 13.15
CA PRO A 57 -9.96 11.99 11.73
C PRO A 57 -10.76 13.16 11.14
N SER A 58 -10.13 13.92 10.24
CA SER A 58 -10.81 15.01 9.52
C SER A 58 -11.76 14.48 8.45
N GLU A 59 -12.71 15.32 8.00
CA GLU A 59 -13.61 14.97 6.89
C GLU A 59 -12.84 14.62 5.61
N GLU A 60 -11.83 15.41 5.25
CA GLU A 60 -10.95 15.14 4.11
C GLU A 60 -10.29 13.76 4.21
N GLN A 61 -9.87 13.36 5.41
CA GLN A 61 -9.21 12.07 5.60
C GLN A 61 -10.19 10.90 5.54
N MET A 62 -11.39 11.06 6.09
CA MET A 62 -12.46 10.07 5.97
C MET A 62 -12.87 9.87 4.51
N GLU A 63 -12.98 10.95 3.74
CA GLU A 63 -13.28 10.90 2.31
C GLU A 63 -12.14 10.22 1.53
N CYS A 64 -10.88 10.56 1.82
CA CYS A 64 -9.72 9.99 1.13
C CYS A 64 -9.59 8.48 1.35
N HIS A 65 -9.88 7.99 2.56
CA HIS A 65 -9.78 6.56 2.89
C HIS A 65 -11.04 5.76 2.56
N ALA A 66 -12.12 6.39 2.09
CA ALA A 66 -13.36 5.70 1.79
C ALA A 66 -13.11 4.51 0.82
N PRO A 67 -13.73 3.34 1.07
CA PRO A 67 -14.78 3.05 2.05
C PRO A 67 -14.28 2.63 3.44
N LYS A 68 -12.98 2.75 3.75
CA LYS A 68 -12.40 2.27 5.01
C LYS A 68 -12.86 3.13 6.21
N PRO A 69 -13.56 2.56 7.21
CA PRO A 69 -13.84 3.27 8.46
C PRO A 69 -12.55 3.40 9.26
N ILE A 70 -12.09 4.63 9.51
CA ILE A 70 -10.84 4.92 10.22
C ILE A 70 -11.02 4.61 11.71
N LEU A 71 -10.17 3.74 12.25
CA LEU A 71 -10.04 3.51 13.69
C LEU A 71 -8.94 4.39 14.28
N LEU A 72 -7.76 4.45 13.64
CA LEU A 72 -6.63 5.27 14.10
C LEU A 72 -6.13 6.20 12.98
N ASP A 73 -6.13 7.50 13.24
CA ASP A 73 -5.51 8.52 12.40
C ASP A 73 -4.02 8.68 12.74
N SER A 74 -3.24 7.67 12.39
CA SER A 74 -1.82 7.57 12.72
C SER A 74 -0.94 8.51 11.91
N GLY A 75 -1.33 8.89 10.69
CA GLY A 75 -0.59 9.83 9.85
C GLY A 75 -0.54 11.27 10.39
N HIS A 76 -1.48 11.65 11.26
CA HIS A 76 -1.48 12.95 11.93
C HIS A 76 -1.10 12.89 13.41
N LEU A 77 -0.74 11.71 13.92
CA LEU A 77 -0.24 11.51 15.29
C LEU A 77 1.28 11.67 15.30
N THR A 78 1.77 12.72 15.94
CA THR A 78 3.20 13.09 16.00
C THR A 78 3.80 13.09 17.40
N LEU A 79 3.01 12.77 18.43
CA LEU A 79 3.45 12.72 19.82
C LEU A 79 3.50 11.27 20.31
N PRO A 80 4.59 10.82 20.97
CA PRO A 80 5.86 11.54 21.20
C PRO A 80 6.75 11.63 19.95
N TYR A 81 6.44 10.87 18.90
CA TYR A 81 7.07 10.90 17.58
C TYR A 81 6.00 10.59 16.51
N ALA A 82 6.33 10.66 15.23
CA ALA A 82 5.39 10.27 14.15
C ALA A 82 5.05 8.78 14.22
N TRP A 83 3.77 8.44 14.35
CA TRP A 83 3.33 7.05 14.52
C TRP A 83 3.48 6.22 13.24
N ASP A 84 3.37 6.85 12.08
CA ASP A 84 3.60 6.22 10.77
C ASP A 84 4.63 7.01 9.93
N PRO A 85 5.40 6.31 9.08
CA PRO A 85 6.35 6.95 8.18
C PRO A 85 5.64 7.70 7.05
N SER A 86 6.10 8.92 6.75
CA SER A 86 5.65 9.71 5.60
C SER A 86 6.55 9.56 4.37
N SER A 87 7.76 9.01 4.56
CA SER A 87 8.72 8.65 3.52
C SER A 87 8.99 7.16 3.57
N VAL A 88 8.97 6.51 2.41
CA VAL A 88 9.16 5.06 2.30
C VAL A 88 10.25 4.76 1.26
N PRO A 89 11.23 3.88 1.56
CA PRO A 89 12.30 3.55 0.63
C PRO A 89 11.81 2.56 -0.42
N ILE A 90 12.10 2.84 -1.69
CA ILE A 90 11.87 1.91 -2.80
C ILE A 90 13.20 1.71 -3.50
N SER A 91 13.56 0.47 -3.80
CA SER A 91 14.77 0.17 -4.57
C SER A 91 14.55 -1.01 -5.50
N ILE A 92 15.29 -0.99 -6.62
CA ILE A 92 15.26 -2.03 -7.63
C ILE A 92 16.70 -2.45 -7.88
N PHE A 93 16.98 -3.75 -7.76
CA PHE A 93 18.26 -4.32 -8.17
C PHE A 93 18.10 -5.06 -9.48
N ARG A 94 19.07 -4.89 -10.38
CA ARG A 94 19.22 -5.66 -11.60
C ARG A 94 20.51 -6.48 -11.49
N ILE A 95 20.38 -7.79 -11.59
CA ILE A 95 21.49 -8.74 -11.60
C ILE A 95 21.56 -9.33 -13.00
N MET A 96 22.75 -9.37 -13.59
CA MET A 96 22.98 -9.85 -14.94
C MET A 96 23.98 -11.01 -14.88
N ASP A 97 23.66 -12.13 -15.54
CA ASP A 97 24.53 -13.30 -15.66
C ASP A 97 24.87 -13.53 -17.14
N ASP A 98 26.17 -13.41 -17.47
CA ASP A 98 26.81 -13.64 -18.77
C ASP A 98 25.96 -13.24 -20.00
N ASP A 99 25.47 -11.99 -20.01
CA ASP A 99 24.66 -11.34 -21.06
C ASP A 99 23.36 -12.07 -21.49
N LYS A 100 22.98 -13.19 -20.86
CA LYS A 100 21.85 -14.03 -21.27
C LYS A 100 20.70 -14.11 -20.26
N GLN A 101 20.94 -13.73 -19.00
CA GLN A 101 19.91 -13.74 -17.98
C GLN A 101 19.89 -12.44 -17.18
N GLN A 102 18.69 -11.89 -16.98
CA GLN A 102 18.47 -10.69 -16.18
C GLN A 102 17.46 -10.99 -15.07
N LEU A 103 17.89 -10.81 -13.82
CA LEU A 103 17.02 -10.89 -12.65
C LEU A 103 16.79 -9.48 -12.09
N TYR A 104 15.52 -9.14 -11.87
CA TYR A 104 15.13 -7.89 -11.23
C TYR A 104 14.53 -8.19 -9.86
N ILE A 105 15.08 -7.56 -8.81
CA ILE A 105 14.59 -7.67 -7.44
C ILE A 105 13.96 -6.32 -7.07
N LEU A 106 12.66 -6.34 -6.76
CA LEU A 106 11.89 -5.16 -6.39
C LEU A 106 11.72 -5.11 -4.87
N ASN A 107 12.43 -4.20 -4.20
CA ASN A 107 12.32 -4.03 -2.76
C ASN A 107 11.17 -3.07 -2.46
N VAL A 108 10.05 -3.61 -2.01
CA VAL A 108 8.84 -2.86 -1.66
C VAL A 108 8.67 -2.76 -0.15
N PRO A 109 8.45 -1.55 0.41
CA PRO A 109 8.33 -1.34 1.85
C PRO A 109 6.89 -1.62 2.33
N GLY A 110 6.47 -2.89 2.28
CA GLY A 110 5.17 -3.30 2.79
C GLY A 110 4.77 -4.73 2.44
N GLU A 111 3.64 -5.17 2.97
CA GLU A 111 3.09 -6.50 2.76
C GLU A 111 2.12 -6.50 1.58
N PHE A 112 2.59 -6.97 0.42
CA PHE A 112 1.78 -7.00 -0.78
C PHE A 112 0.91 -8.25 -0.79
N THR A 113 -0.39 -8.07 -1.03
CA THR A 113 -1.26 -9.20 -1.35
C THR A 113 -0.81 -9.86 -2.65
N THR A 114 -1.16 -11.13 -2.83
CA THR A 114 -0.78 -11.92 -4.01
C THR A 114 -1.10 -11.19 -5.33
N MET A 115 -2.28 -10.57 -5.43
CA MET A 115 -2.68 -9.87 -6.65
C MET A 115 -2.02 -8.51 -6.81
N ALA A 116 -1.73 -7.79 -5.72
CA ALA A 116 -0.95 -6.55 -5.79
C ALA A 116 0.47 -6.83 -6.28
N GLY A 117 1.12 -7.86 -5.74
CA GLY A 117 2.45 -8.32 -6.17
C GLY A 117 2.45 -8.71 -7.65
N ARG A 118 1.54 -9.58 -8.07
CA ARG A 118 1.42 -9.99 -9.50
C ARG A 118 1.28 -8.81 -10.45
N ARG A 119 0.41 -7.84 -10.13
CA ARG A 119 0.21 -6.63 -10.96
C ARG A 119 1.47 -5.79 -11.06
N LEU A 120 2.20 -5.59 -9.95
CA LEU A 120 3.45 -4.85 -9.95
C LEU A 120 4.50 -5.53 -10.83
N ARG A 121 4.68 -6.86 -10.64
CA ARG A 121 5.62 -7.67 -11.40
C ARG A 121 5.33 -7.64 -12.90
N GLU A 122 4.06 -7.76 -13.29
CA GLU A 122 3.63 -7.69 -14.70
C GLU A 122 3.85 -6.29 -15.29
N ALA A 123 3.56 -5.23 -14.53
CA ALA A 123 3.77 -3.86 -14.98
C ALA A 123 5.26 -3.56 -15.22
N VAL A 124 6.13 -3.94 -14.29
CA VAL A 124 7.59 -3.76 -14.42
C VAL A 124 8.14 -4.60 -15.57
N ARG A 125 7.72 -5.88 -15.67
CA ARG A 125 8.07 -6.74 -16.81
C ARG A 125 7.73 -6.09 -18.13
N LYS A 126 6.52 -5.53 -18.25
CA LYS A 126 6.06 -4.90 -19.48
C LYS A 126 6.95 -3.72 -19.86
N ILE A 127 7.31 -2.86 -18.90
CA ILE A 127 8.20 -1.73 -19.14
C ILE A 127 9.59 -2.22 -19.58
N ILE A 128 10.16 -3.21 -18.90
CA ILE A 128 11.46 -3.79 -19.27
C ILE A 128 11.43 -4.38 -20.69
N MET A 129 10.34 -5.09 -21.05
CA MET A 129 10.17 -5.65 -22.39
C MET A 129 9.95 -4.59 -23.47
N GLU A 130 9.21 -3.52 -23.15
CA GLU A 130 9.01 -2.39 -24.05
C GLU A 130 10.33 -1.67 -24.30
N GLU A 131 11.10 -1.40 -23.24
CA GLU A 131 12.46 -0.86 -23.35
C GLU A 131 13.35 -1.79 -24.18
N ALA A 132 13.37 -3.10 -23.87
CA ALA A 132 14.12 -4.10 -24.63
C ALA A 132 13.71 -4.16 -26.12
N SER A 133 12.42 -4.04 -26.42
CA SER A 133 11.90 -4.05 -27.79
C SER A 133 12.23 -2.76 -28.56
N SER A 134 12.28 -1.62 -27.85
CA SER A 134 12.77 -0.35 -28.39
C SER A 134 14.29 -0.35 -28.56
N SER A 135 15.00 -1.22 -27.84
CA SER A 135 16.45 -1.45 -27.93
C SER A 135 16.84 -2.71 -28.72
N SER A 136 15.92 -3.30 -29.49
CA SER A 136 16.07 -4.52 -30.32
C SER A 136 16.07 -5.86 -29.54
N SER A 137 15.18 -6.76 -29.97
CA SER A 137 15.29 -8.24 -29.87
C SER A 137 15.59 -8.86 -28.49
N THR A 138 14.61 -9.63 -27.99
CA THR A 138 14.73 -10.75 -27.01
C THR A 138 15.00 -10.35 -25.55
N ASP A 139 14.05 -10.63 -24.65
CA ASP A 139 14.30 -11.47 -23.46
C ASP A 139 13.06 -11.68 -22.57
N GLN A 140 12.92 -12.89 -22.04
CA GLN A 140 11.82 -13.35 -21.18
C GLN A 140 12.10 -13.07 -19.69
N VAL A 141 11.07 -12.64 -18.96
CA VAL A 141 11.12 -12.45 -17.50
C VAL A 141 10.52 -13.68 -16.79
N VAL A 142 10.99 -14.00 -15.58
CA VAL A 142 10.36 -14.92 -14.61
C VAL A 142 10.28 -14.16 -13.30
N VAL A 143 9.21 -14.35 -12.52
CA VAL A 143 9.09 -13.64 -11.26
C VAL A 143 8.53 -14.56 -10.16
N GLU A 144 9.12 -14.48 -8.98
CA GLU A 144 8.67 -15.07 -7.72
C GLU A 144 8.09 -13.98 -6.81
#